data_AF-A0A4Q3ULS5-F1
#
_entry.id   AF-A0A4Q3ULS5-F1
#
_cell.length_a   1.000
_cell.length_b   1.000
_cell.length_c   1.000
_cell.angle_alpha   90.00
_cell.angle_beta   90.00
_cell.angle_gamma   90.00
#
_symmetry.space_group_name_H-M   'P 1'
#
loop_
_entity.id
_entity.type
_entity.pdbx_description
1 polymer ?
#
loop_
_entity_poly.entity_id
_entity_poly.type
_entity_poly.pdbx_seq_one_letter_code
_entity_poly.pdbx_strand_id
1 'polypeptide(L)'
;MDKQLDALAASLPAGAGYPGPALREPLLVVRIHELLAQTAPEDSDHVWDRLRDIQQEAGLMPLLTKPVGEREMQETMLREVQRHLPRMLKESSPEEFWRWLVGEAESAAAQVSGDDQGRYVRDRINEMLEAAGVTRRYQIGSGPNRM
;
A
#
# COMPACT_ATOMS: atom_id res chain seq x y z
N MET A 1 16.88 -13.59 -13.69
CA MET A 1 16.29 -12.26 -13.47
C MET A 1 17.35 -11.17 -13.32
N ASP A 2 18.29 -11.27 -12.36
CA ASP A 2 19.29 -10.21 -12.10
C ASP A 2 20.05 -9.71 -13.34
N LYS A 3 20.51 -10.60 -14.22
CA LYS A 3 21.19 -10.19 -15.47
C LYS A 3 20.32 -9.28 -16.36
N GLN A 4 19.01 -9.49 -16.37
CA GLN A 4 18.09 -8.66 -17.15
C GLN A 4 17.84 -7.30 -16.48
N LEU A 5 17.84 -7.25 -15.14
CA LEU A 5 17.77 -6.02 -14.35
C LEU A 5 19.06 -5.20 -14.49
N ASP A 6 20.23 -5.85 -14.47
CA ASP A 6 21.52 -5.20 -14.69
C ASP A 6 21.63 -4.62 -16.11
N ALA A 7 21.13 -5.35 -17.11
CA ALA A 7 21.03 -4.86 -18.49
C ALA A 7 20.08 -3.65 -18.59
N LEU A 8 18.97 -3.65 -17.84
CA LEU A 8 18.07 -2.50 -17.76
C LEU A 8 18.77 -1.30 -17.13
N ALA A 9 19.43 -1.47 -15.99
CA ALA A 9 20.20 -0.43 -15.31
C ALA A 9 21.25 0.20 -16.24
N ALA A 10 22.03 -0.63 -16.94
CA ALA A 10 23.04 -0.19 -17.89
C ALA A 10 22.47 0.55 -19.10
N SER A 11 21.21 0.30 -19.47
CA SER A 11 20.54 1.00 -20.58
C SER A 11 20.01 2.39 -20.20
N LEU A 12 19.95 2.71 -18.91
CA LEU A 12 19.51 4.01 -18.42
C LEU A 12 20.73 4.91 -18.20
N PRO A 13 20.88 6.05 -18.90
CA PRO A 13 21.87 7.06 -18.53
C PRO A 13 21.69 7.51 -17.08
N ALA A 14 22.81 7.58 -16.36
CA ALA A 14 22.87 8.19 -15.03
C ALA A 14 22.75 9.71 -15.14
N GLY A 15 21.73 10.28 -14.50
CA GLY A 15 21.59 11.74 -14.35
C GLY A 15 20.91 12.47 -15.52
N ALA A 16 20.23 13.56 -15.15
CA ALA A 16 19.41 14.41 -16.00
C ALA A 16 20.23 15.10 -17.11
N GLY A 17 20.30 14.49 -18.29
CA GLY A 17 21.05 15.07 -19.40
C GLY A 17 20.74 14.51 -20.78
N TYR A 18 19.57 13.88 -20.99
CA TYR A 18 19.22 13.33 -22.30
C TYR A 18 17.88 13.85 -22.83
N PRO A 19 17.81 14.32 -24.10
CA PRO A 19 16.59 14.90 -24.65
C PRO A 19 15.68 13.77 -25.16
N GLY A 20 14.51 13.62 -24.54
CA GLY A 20 13.37 12.90 -25.12
C GLY A 20 12.48 12.15 -24.11
N PRO A 21 11.74 12.86 -23.24
CA PRO A 21 10.84 12.22 -22.26
C PRO A 21 9.70 11.41 -22.90
N ALA A 22 9.24 11.81 -24.10
CA ALA A 22 7.94 11.39 -24.64
C ALA A 22 7.81 9.92 -25.05
N LEU A 23 8.91 9.23 -25.41
CA LEU A 23 8.86 7.82 -25.85
C LEU A 23 9.65 6.86 -24.93
N ARG A 24 10.50 7.39 -24.04
CA ARG A 24 11.36 6.56 -23.20
C ARG A 24 10.63 5.99 -21.99
N GLU A 25 9.78 6.79 -21.33
CA GLU A 25 8.99 6.31 -20.19
C GLU A 25 8.00 5.19 -20.60
N PRO A 26 7.23 5.31 -21.71
CA PRO A 26 6.37 4.22 -22.15
C PRO A 26 7.12 2.93 -22.48
N LEU A 27 8.27 3.02 -23.16
CA LEU A 27 9.09 1.83 -23.49
C LEU A 27 9.71 1.20 -22.24
N LEU A 28 10.14 2.02 -21.28
CA LEU A 28 10.62 1.55 -20.00
C LEU A 28 9.51 0.85 -19.21
N VAL A 29 8.30 1.42 -19.20
CA VAL A 29 7.12 0.80 -18.59
C VAL A 29 6.82 -0.56 -19.22
N VAL A 30 6.81 -0.66 -20.56
CA VAL A 30 6.60 -1.95 -21.25
C VAL A 30 7.67 -2.95 -20.83
N ARG A 31 8.94 -2.53 -20.83
CA ARG A 31 10.06 -3.41 -20.44
C ARG A 31 9.97 -3.87 -18.99
N ILE A 32 9.55 -3.00 -18.08
CA ILE A 32 9.34 -3.36 -16.67
C ILE A 32 8.21 -4.39 -16.55
N HIS A 33 7.09 -4.20 -17.25
CA HIS A 33 6.00 -5.18 -17.25
C HIS A 33 6.44 -6.55 -17.79
N GLU A 34 7.25 -6.58 -18.86
CA GLU A 34 7.80 -7.85 -19.39
C GLU A 34 8.68 -8.57 -18.37
N LEU A 35 9.52 -7.83 -17.63
CA LEU A 35 10.36 -8.40 -16.58
C LEU A 35 9.48 -8.96 -15.46
N LEU A 36 8.51 -8.19 -14.98
CA LEU A 36 7.57 -8.62 -13.94
C LEU A 36 6.76 -9.85 -14.35
N ALA A 37 6.36 -9.97 -15.61
CA ALA A 37 5.61 -11.13 -16.10
C ALA A 37 6.46 -12.42 -16.17
N GLN A 38 7.79 -12.28 -16.24
CA GLN A 38 8.75 -13.39 -16.24
C GLN A 38 9.25 -13.73 -14.83
N THR A 39 8.91 -12.92 -13.84
CA THR A 39 9.35 -13.10 -12.45
C THR A 39 8.57 -14.23 -11.79
N ALA A 40 9.30 -15.15 -11.16
CA ALA A 40 8.69 -16.16 -10.31
C ALA A 40 8.08 -15.48 -9.05
N PRO A 41 6.93 -15.95 -8.52
CA PRO A 41 6.27 -15.31 -7.39
C PRO A 41 7.17 -15.05 -6.18
N GLU A 42 8.08 -15.99 -5.87
CA GLU A 42 9.06 -15.91 -4.79
C GLU A 42 10.12 -14.80 -4.96
N ASP A 43 10.39 -14.39 -6.20
CA ASP A 43 11.38 -13.37 -6.53
C ASP A 43 10.75 -11.98 -6.72
N SER A 44 9.42 -11.89 -6.66
CA SER A 44 8.65 -10.66 -6.96
C SER A 44 9.14 -9.47 -6.14
N ASP A 45 9.30 -9.65 -4.82
CA ASP A 45 9.72 -8.58 -3.90
C ASP A 45 11.12 -8.05 -4.24
N HIS A 46 12.07 -8.95 -4.48
CA HIS A 46 13.43 -8.60 -4.88
C HIS A 46 13.45 -7.83 -6.20
N VAL A 47 12.67 -8.26 -7.20
CA VAL A 47 12.57 -7.58 -8.49
C VAL A 47 11.97 -6.19 -8.34
N TRP A 48 10.93 -6.02 -7.53
CA TRP A 48 10.34 -4.72 -7.27
C TRP A 48 11.30 -3.75 -6.58
N ASP A 49 12.05 -4.21 -5.58
CA ASP A 49 13.07 -3.39 -4.90
C ASP A 49 14.18 -2.98 -5.88
N ARG A 50 14.70 -3.92 -6.68
CA ARG A 50 15.72 -3.63 -7.70
C ARG A 50 15.24 -2.62 -8.73
N LEU A 51 14.00 -2.75 -9.21
CA LEU A 51 13.41 -1.81 -10.17
C LEU A 51 13.25 -0.41 -9.58
N ARG A 52 12.88 -0.31 -8.30
CA ARG A 52 12.83 0.98 -7.60
C ARG A 52 14.21 1.62 -7.56
N ASP A 53 15.23 0.87 -7.16
CA ASP A 53 16.60 1.39 -7.02
C ASP A 53 17.16 1.82 -8.39
N ILE A 54 16.95 1.03 -9.45
CA ILE A 54 17.34 1.38 -10.83
C ILE A 54 16.70 2.70 -11.28
N GLN A 55 15.41 2.91 -10.98
CA GLN A 55 14.72 4.15 -11.32
C GLN A 55 15.25 5.34 -10.52
N GLN A 56 15.50 5.17 -9.22
CA GLN A 56 16.08 6.20 -8.36
C GLN A 56 17.49 6.61 -8.81
N GLU A 57 18.36 5.64 -9.13
CA GLU A 57 19.72 5.89 -9.66
C GLU A 57 19.68 6.64 -11.00
N ALA A 58 18.68 6.35 -11.84
CA ALA A 58 18.45 7.05 -13.10
C ALA A 58 17.80 8.44 -12.92
N GLY A 59 17.48 8.86 -11.69
CA GLY A 59 16.78 10.12 -11.40
C GLY A 59 15.32 10.13 -11.84
N LEU A 60 14.72 8.95 -12.02
CA LEU A 60 13.32 8.78 -12.39
C LEU A 60 12.46 8.63 -11.13
N MET A 61 11.25 9.19 -11.18
CA MET A 61 10.20 8.82 -10.24
C MET A 61 9.75 7.37 -10.52
N PRO A 62 9.29 6.61 -9.51
CA PRO A 62 8.75 5.28 -9.73
C PRO A 62 7.62 5.31 -10.77
N LEU A 63 7.82 4.63 -11.91
CA LEU A 63 6.87 4.61 -13.02
C LEU A 63 5.74 3.61 -12.79
N LEU A 64 5.95 2.61 -11.95
CA LEU A 64 4.96 1.64 -11.52
C LEU A 64 4.91 1.57 -10.00
N THR A 65 3.70 1.38 -9.49
CA THR A 65 3.49 1.07 -8.07
C THR A 65 3.48 -0.44 -7.94
N LYS A 66 4.26 -0.97 -6.99
CA LYS A 66 4.22 -2.40 -6.66
C LYS A 66 2.77 -2.76 -6.29
N PRO A 67 2.17 -3.78 -6.92
CA PRO A 67 0.91 -4.32 -6.45
C PRO A 67 1.15 -4.90 -5.07
N VAL A 68 0.57 -4.27 -4.06
CA VAL A 68 0.50 -4.84 -2.72
C VAL A 68 -0.63 -5.87 -2.70
N GLY A 69 -0.39 -7.01 -2.06
CA GLY A 69 -1.47 -7.98 -1.87
C GLY A 69 -2.62 -7.35 -1.08
N GLU A 70 -3.86 -7.80 -1.30
CA GLU A 70 -5.04 -7.32 -0.56
C GLU A 70 -4.81 -7.25 0.95
N ARG A 71 -4.11 -8.27 1.49
CA ARG A 71 -3.76 -8.34 2.91
C ARG A 71 -2.74 -7.29 3.32
N GLU A 72 -1.71 -7.06 2.51
CA GLU A 72 -0.69 -6.03 2.77
C GLU A 72 -1.30 -4.61 2.70
N MET A 73 -2.25 -4.40 1.78
CA MET A 73 -3.02 -3.15 1.72
C MET A 73 -3.85 -2.94 2.99
N GLN A 74 -4.57 -3.97 3.45
CA GLN A 74 -5.32 -3.92 4.70
C GLN A 74 -4.42 -3.57 5.89
N GLU A 75 -3.25 -4.19 6.01
CA GLU A 75 -2.27 -3.85 7.07
C GLU A 75 -1.77 -2.41 6.95
N THR A 76 -1.54 -1.93 5.73
CA THR A 76 -1.10 -0.55 5.49
C THR A 76 -2.15 0.45 5.95
N MET A 77 -3.43 0.21 5.63
CA MET A 77 -4.54 1.05 6.10
C MET A 77 -4.64 1.05 7.62
N LEU A 78 -4.53 -0.12 8.26
CA LEU A 78 -4.55 -0.22 9.73
C LEU A 78 -3.38 0.54 10.38
N ARG A 79 -2.18 0.53 9.78
CA ARG A 79 -1.05 1.36 10.25
C ARG A 79 -1.33 2.85 10.12
N GLU A 80 -1.97 3.28 9.03
CA GLU A 80 -2.36 4.69 8.87
C GLU A 80 -3.44 5.10 9.87
N VAL A 81 -4.40 4.23 10.20
CA VAL A 81 -5.34 4.46 11.31
C VAL A 81 -4.59 4.65 12.62
N GLN A 82 -3.66 3.75 12.95
CA GLN A 82 -2.85 3.84 14.16
C GLN A 82 -2.07 5.16 14.23
N ARG A 83 -1.51 5.61 13.10
CA ARG A 83 -0.76 6.86 13.00
C ARG A 83 -1.63 8.09 13.24
N HIS A 84 -2.86 8.09 12.72
CA HIS A 84 -3.78 9.22 12.85
C HIS A 84 -4.56 9.22 14.17
N LEU A 85 -4.69 8.06 14.83
CA LEU A 85 -5.48 7.89 16.05
C LEU A 85 -5.20 8.95 17.14
N PRO A 86 -3.95 9.26 17.52
CA PRO A 86 -3.69 10.22 18.59
C PRO A 86 -4.13 11.64 18.23
N ARG A 87 -3.97 12.03 16.96
CA ARG A 87 -4.40 13.33 16.45
C ARG A 87 -5.93 13.44 16.47
N MET A 88 -6.61 12.42 15.96
CA MET A 88 -8.07 12.39 15.90
C MET A 88 -8.69 12.39 17.31
N LEU A 89 -8.09 11.68 18.27
CA LEU A 89 -8.53 11.71 19.67
C LEU A 89 -8.39 13.09 20.33
N LYS A 90 -7.38 13.87 19.92
CA LYS A 90 -7.10 15.20 20.49
C LYS A 90 -7.92 16.31 19.84
N GLU A 91 -8.13 16.22 18.52
CA GLU A 91 -8.63 17.34 17.71
C GLU A 91 -10.11 17.20 17.32
N SER A 92 -10.70 16.02 17.41
CA SER A 92 -12.08 15.78 16.99
C SER A 92 -13.06 15.73 18.17
N SER A 93 -14.31 16.11 17.93
CA SER A 93 -15.39 15.77 18.86
C SER A 93 -15.56 14.24 18.92
N PRO A 94 -16.15 13.69 19.99
CA PRO A 94 -16.37 12.25 20.08
C PRO A 94 -17.15 11.68 18.89
N GLU A 95 -18.16 12.38 18.40
CA GLU A 95 -18.97 11.94 17.26
C GLU A 95 -18.16 11.90 15.95
N GLU A 96 -17.38 12.94 15.69
CA GLU A 96 -16.50 13.00 14.50
C GLU A 96 -15.40 11.93 14.55
N PHE A 97 -14.80 11.72 15.73
CA PHE A 97 -13.82 10.66 15.95
C PHE A 97 -14.40 9.28 15.60
N TRP A 98 -15.57 8.95 16.16
CA TRP A 98 -16.19 7.64 15.91
C TRP A 98 -16.65 7.48 14.47
N ARG A 99 -17.16 8.55 13.84
CA ARG A 99 -17.55 8.52 12.42
C ARG A 99 -16.34 8.27 11.51
N TRP A 100 -15.22 8.95 11.77
CA TRP A 100 -13.96 8.73 11.07
C TRP A 100 -13.47 7.29 11.25
N LEU A 101 -13.36 6.82 12.50
CA LEU A 101 -12.84 5.50 12.80
C LEU A 101 -13.67 4.38 12.16
N VAL A 102 -15.00 4.52 12.14
CA VAL A 102 -15.90 3.57 11.45
C VAL A 102 -15.59 3.54 9.96
N GLY A 103 -15.46 4.70 9.31
CA GLY A 103 -15.14 4.77 7.87
C GLY A 103 -13.81 4.14 7.51
N GLU A 104 -12.76 4.37 8.30
CA GLU A 104 -11.45 3.72 8.10
C GLU A 104 -11.51 2.21 8.30
N ALA A 105 -12.23 1.76 9.32
CA ALA A 105 -12.42 0.34 9.62
C ALA A 105 -13.15 -0.40 8.50
N GLU A 106 -14.23 0.20 7.96
CA GLU A 106 -14.98 -0.36 6.84
C GLU A 106 -14.13 -0.42 5.57
N SER A 107 -13.34 0.63 5.32
CA SER A 107 -12.44 0.70 4.18
C SER A 107 -11.33 -0.36 4.24
N ALA A 108 -10.77 -0.62 5.43
CA ALA A 108 -9.79 -1.67 5.66
C ALA A 108 -10.41 -3.08 5.58
N ALA A 109 -11.64 -3.27 6.07
CA ALA A 109 -12.35 -4.55 6.00
C ALA A 109 -12.72 -4.94 4.56
N ALA A 110 -13.01 -3.95 3.71
CA ALA A 110 -13.36 -4.16 2.30
C ALA A 110 -12.18 -4.60 1.41
N GLN A 111 -10.93 -4.49 1.88
CA GLN A 111 -9.75 -4.82 1.07
C GLN A 111 -9.58 -6.32 0.81
N VAL A 112 -10.02 -7.16 1.74
CA VAL A 112 -9.81 -8.61 1.66
C VAL A 112 -11.16 -9.30 1.66
N SER A 113 -11.35 -10.24 0.74
CA SER A 113 -12.55 -11.07 0.72
C SER A 113 -12.49 -12.16 1.81
N GLY A 114 -13.60 -12.37 2.54
CA GLY A 114 -13.75 -13.48 3.48
C GLY A 114 -14.41 -13.10 4.81
N ASP A 115 -15.08 -14.07 5.41
CA ASP A 115 -15.94 -13.86 6.60
C ASP A 115 -15.17 -13.46 7.87
N ASP A 116 -13.85 -13.63 7.87
CA ASP A 116 -12.99 -13.43 9.03
C ASP A 116 -12.31 -12.05 9.06
N GLN A 117 -12.39 -11.29 7.97
CA GLN A 117 -11.67 -10.02 7.81
C GLN A 117 -12.23 -8.91 8.70
N GLY A 118 -13.55 -8.87 8.86
CA GLY A 118 -14.18 -7.97 9.81
C GLY A 118 -13.70 -8.24 11.25
N ARG A 119 -13.60 -9.51 11.65
CA ARG A 119 -13.10 -9.84 13.00
C ARG A 119 -11.66 -9.38 13.18
N TYR A 120 -10.80 -9.64 12.20
CA TYR A 120 -9.41 -9.18 12.22
C TYR A 120 -9.28 -7.66 12.40
N VAL A 121 -9.94 -6.88 11.54
CA VAL A 121 -9.91 -5.40 11.60
C VAL A 121 -10.43 -4.90 12.94
N ARG A 122 -11.55 -5.46 13.41
CA ARG A 122 -12.15 -5.09 14.70
C ARG A 122 -11.20 -5.32 15.86
N ASP A 123 -10.55 -6.47 15.90
CA ASP A 123 -9.67 -6.84 17.01
C ASP A 123 -8.43 -5.93 17.00
N ARG A 124 -7.87 -5.66 15.81
CA ARG A 124 -6.74 -4.75 15.66
C ARG A 124 -7.05 -3.30 16.05
N ILE A 125 -8.22 -2.78 15.67
CA ILE A 125 -8.65 -1.44 16.08
C ILE A 125 -8.87 -1.36 17.59
N ASN A 126 -9.44 -2.40 18.21
CA ASN A 126 -9.64 -2.42 19.66
C ASN A 126 -8.31 -2.43 20.42
N GLU A 127 -7.29 -3.14 19.93
CA GLU A 127 -5.94 -3.07 20.50
C GLU A 127 -5.35 -1.66 20.41
N MET A 128 -5.55 -0.95 19.29
CA MET A 128 -5.09 0.43 19.14
C MET A 128 -5.81 1.39 20.10
N LEU A 129 -7.13 1.23 20.26
CA LEU A 129 -7.94 2.02 21.18
C LEU A 129 -7.52 1.80 22.63
N GLU A 130 -7.32 0.54 23.02
CA GLU A 130 -6.86 0.16 24.35
C GLU A 130 -5.47 0.75 24.65
N ALA A 131 -4.54 0.65 23.70
CA ALA A 131 -3.21 1.24 23.82
C ALA A 131 -3.24 2.78 23.93
N ALA A 132 -4.27 3.43 23.37
CA ALA A 132 -4.52 4.85 23.48
C ALA A 132 -5.32 5.26 24.74
N GLY A 133 -5.66 4.30 25.61
CA GLY A 133 -6.43 4.55 26.83
C GLY A 133 -7.93 4.76 26.62
N VAL A 134 -8.47 4.40 25.45
CA VAL A 134 -9.88 4.51 25.13
C VAL A 134 -10.61 3.25 25.62
N THR A 135 -11.47 3.41 26.62
CA THR A 135 -12.21 2.29 27.24
C THR A 135 -13.40 1.83 26.42
N ARG A 136 -13.92 2.68 25.53
CA ARG A 136 -15.01 2.32 24.62
C ARG A 136 -14.46 1.46 23.48
N ARG A 137 -15.04 0.27 23.31
CA ARG A 137 -14.68 -0.65 22.23
C ARG A 137 -15.33 -0.28 20.92
N TYR A 138 -14.58 -0.44 19.83
CA TYR A 138 -15.12 -0.46 18.48
C TYR A 138 -15.92 -1.76 18.28
N GLN A 139 -17.17 -1.58 17.87
CA GLN A 139 -18.01 -2.66 17.37
C GLN A 139 -18.17 -2.42 15.88
N ILE A 140 -17.90 -3.45 15.08
CA ILE A 140 -18.37 -3.43 13.69
C ILE A 140 -19.88 -3.29 13.77
N GLY A 141 -20.41 -2.19 13.22
CA GLY A 141 -21.83 -2.15 12.93
C GLY A 141 -22.09 -3.32 12.02
N SER A 142 -22.95 -4.26 12.43
CA SER A 142 -23.42 -5.33 11.55
C SER A 142 -23.80 -4.68 10.22
N GLY A 143 -22.98 -4.88 9.20
CA GLY A 143 -23.23 -4.35 7.86
C GLY A 143 -24.55 -4.91 7.33
N PRO A 144 -25.19 -4.20 6.40
CA PRO A 144 -26.63 -4.27 6.12
C PRO A 144 -27.09 -5.66 5.68
N ASN A 145 -28.35 -5.98 6.02
CA ASN A 145 -29.19 -6.94 5.30
C ASN A 145 -28.92 -6.77 3.79
N ARG A 146 -28.31 -7.78 3.16
CA ARG A 146 -28.44 -7.93 1.71
C ARG A 146 -29.87 -8.41 1.45
N MET A 147 -30.75 -7.47 1.10
CA MET A 147 -31.94 -7.77 0.28
C MET A 147 -31.49 -8.03 -1.15
#